data_AF-A0A6P6G4T1-F1
#
_entry.id   AF-A0A6P6G4T1-F1
#
_cell.length_a   1.000
_cell.length_b   1.000
_cell.length_c   1.000
_cell.angle_alpha   90.00
_cell.angle_beta   90.00
_cell.angle_gamma   90.00
#
_symmetry.space_group_name_H-M   'P 1'
#
loop_
_entity.id
_entity.type
_entity.pdbx_description
1 polymer ?
#
loop_
_entity_poly.entity_id
_entity_poly.type
_entity_poly.pdbx_seq_one_letter_code
_entity_poly.pdbx_strand_id
1 'polypeptide(L)'
;MAHMPLIVVSLMSSQPFKSFANLQGLSKGDTAKGISELKRYLNRFGYLNLDQATLNDVVDDRFDDALESALKLYQKYFNLEITGKIDSDTIKQMMLPRCGLPDVVHRIPYKKLIEFETNKVRA
;
A
#
# COMPACT_ATOMS: atom_id res chain seq x y z
N MET A 1 -10.14 7.36 35.90
CA MET A 1 -9.06 8.06 35.17
C MET A 1 -7.88 7.12 35.11
N ALA A 2 -7.78 6.30 34.06
CA ALA A 2 -6.68 5.34 33.92
C ALA A 2 -5.54 6.02 33.15
N HIS A 3 -4.49 6.37 33.87
CA HIS A 3 -3.25 6.91 33.32
C HIS A 3 -2.51 5.75 32.65
N MET A 4 -2.45 5.73 31.32
CA MET A 4 -1.58 4.79 30.59
C MET A 4 -0.14 5.33 30.66
N PRO A 5 0.82 4.62 31.27
CA PRO A 5 2.18 5.12 31.42
C PRO A 5 2.90 5.08 30.06
N LEU A 6 3.59 6.18 29.78
CA LEU A 6 4.27 6.50 28.54
C LEU A 6 5.61 5.74 28.41
N ILE A 7 5.64 4.42 28.57
CA ILE A 7 6.90 3.64 28.53
C ILE A 7 6.66 2.25 27.92
N VAL A 8 6.47 2.16 26.61
CA VAL A 8 7.00 1.07 25.74
C VAL A 8 6.58 1.30 24.28
N VAL A 9 7.29 2.16 23.56
CA VAL A 9 7.58 1.92 22.13
C VAL A 9 8.98 2.50 21.83
N SER A 10 10.03 1.87 22.38
CA SER A 10 11.39 2.03 21.86
C SER A 10 11.62 0.94 20.81
N LEU A 11 12.29 1.31 19.71
CA LEU A 11 12.50 0.58 18.45
C LEU A 11 11.33 0.55 17.45
N MET A 12 10.96 1.72 16.93
CA MET A 12 10.51 1.82 15.53
C MET A 12 11.52 2.72 14.82
N SER A 13 12.29 2.15 13.89
CA SER A 13 13.15 2.90 12.98
C SER A 13 12.29 3.94 12.26
N SER A 14 12.33 5.19 12.71
CA SER A 14 11.58 6.30 12.11
C SER A 14 12.28 6.70 10.82
N GLN A 15 12.13 5.90 9.76
CA GLN A 15 12.24 6.45 8.42
C GLN A 15 11.27 7.63 8.37
N PRO A 16 11.73 8.87 8.07
CA PRO A 16 10.83 10.00 7.99
C PRO A 16 9.73 9.63 7.00
N PHE A 17 8.47 9.71 7.45
CA PHE A 17 7.33 9.35 6.61
C PHE A 17 7.38 10.20 5.34
N LYS A 18 7.45 9.55 4.17
CA LYS A 18 7.45 10.27 2.90
C LYS A 18 6.09 10.94 2.73
N SER A 19 6.07 12.26 2.69
CA SER A 19 4.85 13.00 2.41
C SER A 19 4.42 12.79 0.95
N PHE A 20 3.11 12.65 0.73
CA PHE A 20 2.50 12.56 -0.61
C PHE A 20 1.72 13.83 -0.98
N ALA A 21 1.88 14.92 -0.22
CA ALA A 21 1.15 16.17 -0.44
C ALA A 21 1.34 16.74 -1.86
N ASN A 22 2.52 16.55 -2.47
CA ASN A 22 2.81 16.99 -3.83
C ASN A 22 2.07 16.18 -4.92
N LEU A 23 1.41 15.08 -4.56
CA LEU A 23 0.63 14.24 -5.46
C LEU A 23 -0.88 14.54 -5.37
N GLN A 24 -1.29 15.52 -4.57
CA GLN A 24 -2.70 15.84 -4.37
C GLN A 24 -3.38 16.21 -5.69
N GLY A 25 -4.54 15.59 -5.92
CA GLY A 25 -5.38 15.82 -7.10
C GLY A 25 -5.04 14.95 -8.31
N LEU A 26 -3.92 14.21 -8.28
CA LEU A 26 -3.55 13.32 -9.38
C LEU A 26 -4.54 12.15 -9.51
N SER A 27 -4.70 11.71 -10.74
CA SER A 27 -5.65 10.68 -11.16
C SER A 27 -5.12 9.86 -12.35
N LYS A 28 -5.88 8.84 -12.75
CA LYS A 28 -5.48 7.93 -13.83
C LYS A 28 -5.12 8.70 -15.11
N GLY A 29 -3.96 8.36 -15.67
CA GLY A 29 -3.38 9.01 -16.85
C GLY A 29 -2.30 10.04 -16.53
N ASP A 30 -2.25 10.54 -15.30
CA ASP A 30 -1.21 11.48 -14.88
C ASP A 30 0.16 10.80 -14.73
N THR A 31 1.23 11.59 -14.79
CA THR A 31 2.60 11.13 -14.51
C THR A 31 3.31 12.20 -13.70
N ALA A 32 3.85 11.81 -12.54
CA ALA A 32 4.49 12.75 -11.62
C ALA A 32 5.51 12.05 -10.73
N LYS A 33 6.63 12.72 -10.46
CA LYS A 33 7.65 12.22 -9.54
C LYS A 33 7.04 11.95 -8.16
N GLY A 34 7.28 10.75 -7.62
CA GLY A 34 6.76 10.34 -6.33
C GLY A 34 5.61 9.33 -6.40
N ILE A 35 5.02 9.15 -7.59
CA ILE A 35 3.98 8.11 -7.78
C ILE A 35 4.58 6.72 -7.54
N SER A 36 5.83 6.49 -7.97
CA SER A 36 6.51 5.22 -7.72
C SER A 36 6.65 4.93 -6.21
N GLU A 37 6.96 5.92 -5.37
CA GLU A 37 6.92 5.79 -3.91
C GLU A 37 5.53 5.47 -3.37
N LEU A 38 4.49 6.11 -3.88
CA LEU A 38 3.12 5.83 -3.45
C LEU A 38 2.71 4.39 -3.81
N LYS A 39 3.09 3.90 -5.00
CA LYS A 39 2.90 2.49 -5.39
C LYS A 39 3.62 1.56 -4.41
N ARG A 40 4.86 1.86 -4.02
CA ARG A 40 5.58 1.06 -3.01
C ARG A 40 4.88 1.09 -1.65
N TYR A 41 4.36 2.24 -1.23
CA TYR A 41 3.59 2.38 0.01
C TYR A 41 2.33 1.49 -0.02
N LEU A 42 1.52 1.62 -1.06
CA LEU A 42 0.30 0.82 -1.21
C LEU A 42 0.61 -0.68 -1.32
N ASN A 43 1.69 -1.06 -1.99
CA ASN A 43 2.12 -2.45 -2.05
C ASN A 43 2.52 -3.00 -0.68
N ARG A 44 3.28 -2.24 0.10
CA ARG A 44 3.70 -2.61 1.46
C ARG A 44 2.52 -2.95 2.37
N PHE A 45 1.40 -2.24 2.21
CA PHE A 45 0.19 -2.47 2.99
C PHE A 45 -0.82 -3.43 2.34
N GLY A 46 -0.46 -4.01 1.18
CA GLY A 46 -1.23 -5.08 0.54
C GLY A 46 -2.28 -4.61 -0.47
N TYR A 47 -2.23 -3.37 -0.93
CA TYR A 47 -3.24 -2.83 -1.86
C TYR A 47 -2.88 -3.06 -3.34
N LEU A 48 -1.61 -3.32 -3.68
CA LEU A 48 -1.16 -3.58 -5.06
C LEU A 48 -0.77 -5.04 -5.34
N ASN A 49 -0.32 -5.79 -4.33
CA ASN A 49 0.07 -7.22 -4.44
C ASN A 49 1.09 -7.56 -5.52
N LEU A 50 2.00 -6.64 -5.76
CA LEU A 50 3.19 -6.90 -6.54
C LEU A 50 4.19 -7.63 -5.64
N ASP A 51 4.75 -8.73 -6.12
CA ASP A 51 5.89 -9.35 -5.44
C ASP A 51 7.09 -8.40 -5.46
N GLN A 52 8.01 -8.58 -4.49
CA GLN A 52 9.13 -7.66 -4.30
C GLN A 52 10.12 -7.66 -5.48
N ALA A 53 10.22 -8.76 -6.22
CA ALA A 53 11.10 -8.84 -7.39
C ALA A 53 10.53 -7.95 -8.52
N THR A 54 9.23 -8.05 -8.77
CA THR A 54 8.50 -7.28 -9.79
C THR A 54 8.38 -5.80 -9.42
N LEU A 55 8.35 -5.47 -8.12
CA LEU A 55 8.21 -4.10 -7.64
C LEU A 55 9.33 -3.18 -8.13
N ASN A 56 10.57 -3.66 -8.16
CA ASN A 56 11.70 -2.80 -8.54
C ASN A 56 11.81 -2.58 -10.05
N ASP A 57 11.33 -3.53 -10.85
CA ASP A 57 11.46 -3.50 -12.30
C ASP A 57 10.28 -2.79 -12.98
N VAL A 58 9.10 -2.77 -12.35
CA VAL A 58 7.84 -2.33 -12.98
C VAL A 58 7.28 -1.03 -12.37
N VAL A 59 7.72 -0.64 -11.16
CA VAL A 59 7.18 0.55 -10.51
C VAL A 59 7.78 1.83 -11.09
N ASP A 60 6.98 2.50 -11.90
CA ASP A 60 7.24 3.81 -12.48
C ASP A 60 6.40 4.93 -11.83
N ASP A 61 6.58 6.16 -12.34
CA ASP A 61 5.86 7.35 -11.88
C ASP A 61 4.54 7.60 -12.65
N ARG A 62 4.00 6.59 -13.35
CA ARG A 62 2.72 6.72 -14.09
C ARG A 62 1.55 6.34 -13.21
N PHE A 63 0.47 7.11 -13.27
CA PHE A 63 -0.80 6.76 -12.65
C PHE A 63 -1.58 5.81 -13.56
N ASP A 64 -1.48 4.51 -13.27
CA ASP A 64 -2.11 3.44 -14.04
C ASP A 64 -3.40 2.89 -13.38
N ASP A 65 -4.03 1.95 -14.07
CA ASP A 65 -5.22 1.22 -13.59
C ASP A 65 -5.00 0.51 -12.25
N ALA A 66 -3.78 0.00 -12.03
CA ALA A 66 -3.44 -0.71 -10.81
C ALA A 66 -3.42 0.24 -9.61
N LEU A 67 -2.81 1.43 -9.77
CA LEU A 67 -2.79 2.45 -8.73
C LEU A 67 -4.20 2.98 -8.43
N GLU A 68 -5.02 3.23 -9.44
CA GLU A 68 -6.41 3.66 -9.24
C GLU A 68 -7.18 2.63 -8.40
N SER A 69 -7.05 1.34 -8.76
CA SER A 69 -7.72 0.25 -8.06
C SER A 69 -7.24 0.11 -6.62
N ALA A 70 -5.93 0.24 -6.38
CA ALA A 70 -5.33 0.20 -5.05
C ALA A 70 -5.81 1.37 -4.18
N LEU A 71 -5.91 2.57 -4.74
CA LEU A 71 -6.44 3.75 -4.05
C LEU A 71 -7.91 3.57 -3.67
N LYS A 72 -8.75 3.03 -4.58
CA LYS A 72 -10.15 2.73 -4.26
C LYS A 72 -10.27 1.74 -3.11
N LEU A 73 -9.42 0.71 -3.08
CA LEU A 73 -9.40 -0.25 -1.98
C LEU A 73 -8.92 0.38 -0.66
N TYR A 74 -7.90 1.23 -0.72
CA TYR A 74 -7.39 1.99 0.43
C TYR A 74 -8.47 2.89 1.02
N GLN A 75 -9.09 3.72 0.19
CA GLN A 75 -10.18 4.62 0.57
C GLN A 75 -11.33 3.85 1.21
N LYS A 76 -11.75 2.74 0.59
CA LYS A 76 -12.78 1.86 1.16
C LYS A 76 -12.40 1.30 2.52
N TYR A 77 -11.15 0.84 2.70
CA TYR A 77 -10.68 0.26 3.96
C TYR A 77 -10.74 1.26 5.12
N PHE A 78 -10.37 2.52 4.86
CA PHE A 78 -10.39 3.60 5.84
C PHE A 78 -11.71 4.38 5.88
N ASN A 79 -12.77 3.87 5.24
CA ASN A 79 -14.09 4.50 5.19
C ASN A 79 -14.08 5.95 4.65
N LEU A 80 -13.21 6.23 3.69
CA LEU A 80 -13.16 7.48 2.94
C LEU A 80 -14.11 7.43 1.72
N GLU A 81 -14.32 8.59 1.08
CA GLU A 81 -14.96 8.64 -0.23
C GLU A 81 -14.11 7.90 -1.27
N ILE A 82 -14.73 7.03 -2.07
CA ILE A 82 -14.03 6.15 -3.01
C ILE A 82 -13.86 6.89 -4.36
N THR A 83 -12.93 7.83 -4.40
CA THR A 83 -12.66 8.67 -5.58
C THR A 83 -11.73 7.99 -6.59
N GLY A 84 -10.86 7.08 -6.13
CA GLY A 84 -9.75 6.52 -6.91
C GLY A 84 -8.66 7.54 -7.26
N LYS A 85 -8.70 8.73 -6.66
CA LYS A 85 -7.72 9.81 -6.85
C LYS A 85 -6.86 9.95 -5.60
N ILE A 86 -5.73 10.64 -5.74
CA ILE A 86 -4.92 11.02 -4.58
C ILE A 86 -5.50 12.32 -4.00
N ASP A 87 -6.64 12.23 -3.31
CA ASP A 87 -7.31 13.40 -2.72
C ASP A 87 -6.75 13.78 -1.34
N SER A 88 -7.19 14.93 -0.83
CA SER A 88 -6.68 15.49 0.43
C SER A 88 -6.92 14.57 1.62
N ASP A 89 -8.04 13.87 1.67
CA ASP A 89 -8.39 13.03 2.81
C ASP A 89 -7.62 11.71 2.77
N THR A 90 -7.40 11.18 1.56
CA THR A 90 -6.47 10.07 1.32
C THR A 90 -5.06 10.41 1.78
N ILE A 91 -4.54 11.59 1.43
CA ILE A 91 -3.19 12.03 1.86
C ILE A 91 -3.12 12.19 3.39
N LYS A 92 -4.08 12.89 4.00
CA LYS A 92 -4.12 13.06 5.46
C LYS A 92 -4.10 11.71 6.17
N GLN A 93 -4.90 10.76 5.68
CA GLN A 93 -4.97 9.42 6.26
C GLN A 93 -3.64 8.66 6.11
N MET A 94 -2.99 8.74 4.94
CA MET A 94 -1.69 8.14 4.73
C MET A 94 -0.62 8.72 5.66
N MET A 95 -0.69 10.02 5.97
CA MET A 95 0.28 10.70 6.83
C MET A 95 0.14 10.40 8.33
N LEU A 96 -0.90 9.68 8.77
CA LEU A 96 -1.04 9.30 10.17
C LEU A 96 -0.01 8.23 10.57
N PRO A 97 0.58 8.31 11.78
CA PRO A 97 1.40 7.24 12.32
C PRO A 97 0.64 5.91 12.31
N ARG A 98 1.30 4.84 11.89
CA ARG A 98 0.69 3.51 11.73
C ARG A 98 1.67 2.39 12.03
N CYS A 99 1.14 1.22 12.39
CA CYS A 99 1.96 0.03 12.57
C CYS A 99 2.48 -0.47 11.21
N GLY A 100 3.58 -1.23 11.24
CA GLY A 100 4.23 -1.72 10.04
C GLY A 100 3.54 -2.89 9.34
N LEU A 101 2.48 -3.46 9.91
CA LEU A 101 1.79 -4.64 9.39
C LEU A 101 0.89 -4.29 8.18
N PRO A 102 0.68 -5.22 7.23
CA PRO A 102 -0.24 -5.01 6.11
C PRO A 102 -1.69 -4.86 6.56
N ASP A 103 -2.46 -4.04 5.83
CA ASP A 103 -3.90 -3.86 6.04
C ASP A 103 -4.69 -4.99 5.40
N VAL A 104 -4.24 -5.41 4.22
CA VAL A 104 -4.89 -6.46 3.42
C VAL A 104 -3.92 -7.61 3.20
N VAL A 105 -4.26 -8.78 3.74
CA VAL A 105 -3.47 -10.00 3.55
C VAL A 105 -4.06 -10.82 2.42
N HIS A 106 -3.33 -10.91 1.32
CA HIS A 106 -3.70 -11.74 0.19
C HIS A 106 -3.37 -13.20 0.50
N ARG A 107 -4.36 -13.91 1.04
CA ARG A 107 -4.25 -15.35 1.22
C ARG A 107 -4.33 -16.01 -0.15
N ILE A 108 -3.21 -16.62 -0.58
CA ILE A 108 -3.29 -17.63 -1.63
C ILE A 108 -4.23 -18.73 -1.10
N PRO A 109 -5.29 -19.09 -1.84
CA PRO A 109 -6.14 -20.20 -1.42
C PRO A 109 -5.27 -21.44 -1.27
N TYR A 110 -5.37 -22.15 -0.14
CA TYR A 110 -4.56 -23.33 0.16
C TYR A 110 -4.59 -24.37 -0.98
N LYS A 111 -5.71 -24.43 -1.72
CA LYS A 111 -5.89 -25.28 -2.90
C LYS A 111 -4.91 -24.98 -4.04
N LYS A 112 -4.52 -23.71 -4.23
CA LYS A 112 -3.56 -23.26 -5.25
C LYS A 112 -2.11 -23.56 -4.84
N LEU A 113 -1.80 -23.64 -3.54
CA LEU A 113 -0.50 -24.09 -3.04
C LEU A 113 -0.27 -25.57 -3.37
N ILE A 114 -1.27 -26.41 -3.15
CA ILE A 114 -1.19 -27.86 -3.46
C ILE A 114 -1.00 -28.09 -4.96
N GLU A 115 -1.68 -27.33 -5.82
CA GLU A 115 -1.52 -27.45 -7.27
C GLU A 115 -0.10 -27.07 -7.72
N PHE A 116 0.48 -26.02 -7.13
CA PHE A 116 1.85 -25.62 -7.39
C PHE A 116 2.88 -26.67 -6.91
N GLU A 117 2.63 -27.27 -5.75
CA GLU A 117 3.48 -28.36 -5.22
C GLU A 117 3.39 -29.61 -6.09
N THR A 118 2.18 -30.07 -6.46
CA THR A 118 1.99 -31.26 -7.30
C THR A 118 2.60 -31.13 -8.70
N ASN A 119 2.61 -29.93 -9.28
CA ASN A 119 3.25 -29.67 -10.58
C ASN A 119 4.78 -29.60 -10.49
N LYS A 120 5.35 -29.34 -9.31
CA LYS A 120 6.79 -29.37 -9.07
C LYS A 120 7.34 -30.79 -8.90
N VAL A 121 6.54 -31.75 -8.45
CA VAL A 121 6.96 -33.16 -8.28
C VAL A 121 6.85 -34.01 -9.56
N ARG A 122 6.26 -33.45 -10.63
CA ARG A 122 6.06 -34.12 -11.92
C ARG A 122 7.06 -33.69 -13.01
N ALA A 123 7.96 -32.77 -12.70
CA ALA A 123 9.01 -32.28 -13.60
C ALA A 123 10.36 -32.92 -13.26
#